data_AF-A0A4R1LR58-F1
#
_entry.id   AF-A0A4R1LR58-F1
#
_cell.length_a   1.000
_cell.length_b   1.000
_cell.length_c   1.000
_cell.angle_alpha   90.00
_cell.angle_beta   90.00
_cell.angle_gamma   90.00
#
_symmetry.space_group_name_H-M   'P 1'
#
loop_
_entity.id
_entity.type
_entity.pdbx_description
1 polymer ?
#
loop_
_entity_poly.entity_id
_entity_poly.type
_entity_poly.pdbx_seq_one_letter_code
_entity_poly.pdbx_strand_id
1 'polypeptide(L)'
;MKKNLYFFLVIVLSFSTLLGTAGNSFALIQASIADTLKTKEVSGKLVDTRANKPKDNLIIFKPFAPYTPYLKATNTEKTNTENIKTISNVKVFPNPVSGQINLSFKLSKDINVSIKIMDALGNEINTLLSQRLAEGDQTHTFNLNSSLKSGFYFIRIMAGTETVVKRIQIL
;
A
#
# COMPACT_ATOMS: atom_id res chain seq x y z
N MET A 1 -31.08 -62.26 40.62
CA MET A 1 -30.65 -61.92 39.24
C MET A 1 -30.96 -60.48 38.77
N LYS A 2 -31.77 -59.65 39.46
CA LYS A 2 -32.15 -58.31 38.95
C LYS A 2 -31.18 -57.14 39.25
N LYS A 3 -30.17 -57.30 40.11
CA LYS A 3 -29.19 -56.23 40.43
C LYS A 3 -28.17 -55.96 39.31
N ASN A 4 -27.81 -56.99 38.53
CA ASN A 4 -26.85 -56.83 37.43
C ASN A 4 -27.48 -56.23 36.17
N LEU A 5 -28.82 -56.26 36.08
CA LEU A 5 -29.57 -55.70 34.94
C LEU A 5 -29.62 -54.17 35.00
N TYR A 6 -29.79 -53.58 36.19
CA TYR A 6 -29.72 -52.13 36.38
C TYR A 6 -28.31 -51.58 36.16
N PHE A 7 -27.29 -52.32 36.58
CA PHE A 7 -25.89 -51.94 36.36
C PHE A 7 -25.54 -51.92 34.86
N PHE A 8 -26.00 -52.91 34.09
CA PHE A 8 -25.86 -52.92 32.63
C PHE A 8 -26.64 -51.80 31.94
N LEU A 9 -27.86 -51.50 32.41
CA LEU A 9 -28.72 -50.46 31.82
C LEU A 9 -28.13 -49.05 32.03
N VAL A 10 -27.51 -48.78 33.19
CA VAL A 10 -26.82 -47.51 33.47
C VAL A 10 -25.57 -47.33 32.60
N ILE A 11 -24.81 -48.42 32.35
CA ILE A 11 -23.62 -48.37 31.49
C ILE A 11 -24.00 -48.08 30.03
N VAL A 12 -25.05 -48.72 29.50
CA VAL A 12 -25.52 -48.49 28.13
C VAL A 12 -26.08 -47.08 27.93
N LEU A 13 -26.79 -46.52 28.92
CA LEU A 13 -27.28 -45.12 28.87
C LEU A 13 -26.15 -44.09 28.96
N SER A 14 -25.05 -44.40 29.66
CA SER A 14 -23.89 -43.51 29.74
C SER A 14 -23.05 -43.51 28.46
N PHE A 15 -22.92 -44.66 27.79
CA PHE A 15 -22.12 -44.78 26.57
C PHE A 15 -22.78 -44.16 25.33
N SER A 16 -24.12 -44.12 25.25
CA SER A 16 -24.83 -43.45 24.15
C SER A 16 -24.73 -41.92 24.21
N THR A 17 -24.35 -41.33 25.35
CA THR A 17 -24.01 -39.90 25.43
C THR A 17 -22.57 -39.58 25.01
N LEU A 18 -21.72 -40.61 24.86
CA LEU A 18 -20.29 -40.41 24.57
C LEU A 18 -19.93 -40.64 23.09
N LEU A 19 -20.75 -41.35 22.31
CA LEU A 19 -20.48 -41.67 20.90
C LEU A 19 -21.63 -41.25 19.96
N GLY A 20 -21.73 -39.94 19.74
CA GLY A 20 -22.12 -39.39 18.44
C GLY A 20 -23.54 -38.83 18.29
N THR A 21 -23.63 -37.50 18.24
CA THR A 21 -24.19 -36.83 17.05
C THR A 21 -23.20 -35.78 16.56
N ALA A 22 -22.86 -35.92 15.28
CA ALA A 22 -22.02 -35.03 14.52
C ALA A 22 -22.70 -33.67 14.30
N GLY A 23 -21.88 -32.66 14.04
CA GLY A 23 -22.31 -31.39 13.49
C GLY A 23 -22.27 -30.29 14.54
N ASN A 24 -21.10 -29.69 14.71
CA ASN A 24 -20.91 -28.27 14.46
C ASN A 24 -19.41 -27.99 14.45
N SER A 25 -18.93 -27.55 13.30
CA SER A 25 -17.57 -27.13 13.03
C SER A 25 -17.08 -26.20 14.14
N PHE A 26 -15.95 -26.53 14.76
CA PHE A 26 -15.18 -25.56 15.54
C PHE A 26 -14.62 -24.51 14.58
N ALA A 27 -15.42 -23.48 14.28
CA ALA A 27 -14.89 -22.25 13.76
C ALA A 27 -14.02 -21.64 14.86
N LEU A 28 -12.73 -21.44 14.57
CA LEU A 28 -11.92 -20.48 15.32
C LEU A 28 -12.71 -19.18 15.38
N ILE A 29 -13.17 -18.80 16.57
CA ILE A 29 -13.67 -17.47 16.83
C ILE A 29 -12.45 -16.56 16.75
N GLN A 30 -12.11 -16.14 15.53
CA GLN A 30 -11.52 -14.82 15.38
C GLN A 30 -12.59 -13.89 15.92
N ALA A 31 -12.43 -13.44 17.17
CA ALA A 31 -13.12 -12.24 17.60
C ALA A 31 -12.57 -11.13 16.70
N SER A 32 -13.16 -10.96 15.51
CA SER A 32 -13.23 -9.63 14.97
C SER A 32 -13.95 -8.85 16.05
N ILE A 33 -13.28 -7.82 16.57
CA ILE A 33 -13.94 -6.80 17.34
C ILE A 33 -15.08 -6.35 16.42
N ALA A 34 -16.30 -6.81 16.72
CA ALA A 34 -17.47 -6.34 16.00
C ALA A 34 -17.45 -4.84 16.23
N ASP A 35 -17.23 -4.10 15.14
CA ASP A 35 -17.19 -2.66 15.18
C ASP A 35 -18.48 -2.21 15.86
N THR A 36 -18.35 -1.67 17.08
CA THR A 36 -19.52 -1.25 17.87
C THR A 36 -20.19 -0.04 17.22
N LEU A 37 -19.63 0.44 16.10
CA LEU A 37 -20.30 1.21 15.07
C LEU A 37 -21.39 0.38 14.35
N LYS A 38 -22.34 -0.20 15.09
CA LYS A 38 -23.72 0.02 14.65
C LYS A 38 -23.94 1.51 14.81
N THR A 39 -23.59 2.27 13.78
CA THR A 39 -24.18 3.58 13.54
C THR A 39 -25.67 3.34 13.37
N LYS A 40 -26.37 3.22 14.51
CA LYS A 40 -27.73 3.66 14.57
C LYS A 40 -27.61 5.12 14.18
N GLU A 41 -27.83 5.43 12.90
CA GLU A 41 -27.98 6.81 12.48
C GLU A 41 -29.07 7.35 13.40
N VAL A 42 -28.65 8.13 14.39
CA VAL A 42 -29.54 9.01 15.08
C VAL A 42 -29.87 10.05 14.02
N SER A 43 -30.84 9.73 13.17
CA SER A 43 -31.52 10.65 12.28
C SER A 43 -32.37 11.58 13.14
N GLY A 44 -31.73 12.23 14.10
CA GLY A 44 -32.24 13.45 14.69
C GLY A 44 -32.06 14.49 13.63
N LYS A 45 -33.14 14.88 12.97
CA LYS A 45 -33.15 15.99 12.02
C LYS A 45 -32.63 17.22 12.77
N LEU A 46 -31.36 17.58 12.58
CA LEU A 46 -30.80 18.80 13.14
C LEU A 46 -31.44 19.97 12.40
N VAL A 47 -32.41 20.63 13.05
CA VAL A 47 -33.08 21.81 12.53
C VAL A 47 -32.41 23.04 13.11
N ASP A 48 -31.86 23.92 12.28
CA ASP A 48 -31.38 25.23 12.71
C ASP A 48 -32.58 26.12 13.08
N THR A 49 -32.68 26.49 14.36
CA THR A 49 -33.76 27.30 14.93
C THR A 49 -33.45 28.79 14.96
N ARG A 50 -32.26 29.22 14.50
CA ARG A 50 -31.86 30.64 14.54
C ARG A 50 -32.62 31.47 13.50
N ALA A 51 -32.93 32.72 13.86
CA ALA A 51 -33.67 33.66 13.01
C ALA A 51 -32.95 33.96 11.67
N ASN A 52 -31.62 34.01 11.67
CA ASN A 52 -30.78 34.22 10.48
C ASN A 52 -30.17 32.92 9.96
N LYS A 53 -30.96 31.85 9.85
CA LYS A 53 -30.47 30.61 9.22
C LYS A 53 -30.25 30.83 7.71
N PRO A 54 -29.15 30.33 7.13
CA PRO A 54 -28.99 30.30 5.68
C PRO A 54 -30.19 29.57 5.04
N LYS A 55 -30.76 30.13 3.97
CA LYS A 55 -31.87 29.49 3.25
C LYS A 55 -31.42 28.28 2.44
N ASP A 56 -30.12 28.12 2.26
CA ASP A 56 -29.54 27.01 1.51
C ASP A 56 -29.46 25.78 2.39
N ASN A 57 -30.07 24.70 1.90
CA ASN A 57 -30.16 23.41 2.59
C ASN A 57 -28.80 22.98 3.14
N LEU A 58 -28.84 22.59 4.43
CA LEU A 58 -27.82 21.90 5.22
C LEU A 58 -26.75 21.22 4.36
N ILE A 59 -25.48 21.56 4.62
CA ILE A 59 -24.30 20.95 4.03
C ILE A 59 -24.49 19.43 4.00
N ILE A 60 -24.73 18.87 2.82
CA ILE A 60 -24.79 17.42 2.64
C ILE A 60 -23.36 16.93 2.84
N PHE A 61 -23.10 16.33 4.01
CA PHE A 61 -21.87 15.59 4.25
C PHE A 61 -21.81 14.45 3.23
N LYS A 62 -21.04 14.65 2.16
CA LYS A 62 -20.61 13.55 1.30
C LYS A 62 -19.54 12.81 2.09
N PRO A 63 -19.77 11.54 2.50
CA PRO A 63 -18.71 10.77 3.13
C PRO A 63 -17.52 10.71 2.17
N PHE A 64 -16.31 10.62 2.72
CA PHE A 64 -15.12 10.34 1.94
C PHE A 64 -15.28 8.95 1.31
N ALA A 65 -15.83 8.89 0.10
CA ALA A 65 -15.80 7.66 -0.69
C ALA A 65 -14.33 7.32 -0.95
N PRO A 66 -13.92 6.04 -0.82
CA PRO A 66 -12.60 5.63 -1.27
C PRO A 66 -12.46 6.06 -2.73
N TYR A 67 -11.31 6.65 -3.09
CA TYR A 67 -11.01 7.08 -4.46
C TYR A 67 -11.24 5.91 -5.41
N THR A 68 -12.40 5.84 -6.05
CA THR A 68 -12.60 5.05 -7.25
C THR A 68 -12.15 5.95 -8.40
N PRO A 69 -11.07 5.61 -9.12
CA PRO A 69 -10.71 6.37 -10.30
C PRO A 69 -11.85 6.21 -11.30
N TYR A 70 -12.65 7.27 -11.46
CA TYR A 70 -13.65 7.35 -12.51
C TYR A 70 -12.92 7.36 -13.85
N LEU A 71 -12.77 6.19 -14.47
CA LEU A 71 -12.47 6.09 -15.90
C LEU A 71 -13.73 6.48 -16.67
N LYS A 72 -13.99 7.78 -16.77
CA LYS A 72 -14.92 8.31 -17.77
C LYS A 72 -14.24 8.19 -19.13
N ALA A 73 -14.58 7.14 -19.88
CA ALA A 73 -14.37 7.10 -21.32
C ALA A 73 -15.25 8.18 -21.94
N THR A 74 -14.72 9.40 -21.96
CA THR A 74 -15.29 10.51 -22.72
C THR A 74 -14.40 10.58 -23.95
N ASN A 75 -14.95 10.22 -25.11
CA ASN A 75 -14.35 10.51 -26.41
C ASN A 75 -14.42 12.03 -26.63
N THR A 76 -13.65 12.75 -25.83
CA THR A 76 -13.27 14.13 -26.07
C THR A 76 -11.92 14.00 -26.74
N GLU A 77 -11.80 14.47 -27.97
CA GLU A 77 -10.52 14.67 -28.63
C GLU A 77 -9.68 15.61 -27.76
N LYS A 78 -8.99 15.00 -26.79
CA LYS A 78 -7.79 15.57 -26.20
C LYS A 78 -6.84 15.63 -27.36
N THR A 79 -6.45 16.84 -27.75
CA THR A 79 -5.11 17.04 -28.28
C THR A 79 -4.17 16.45 -27.24
N ASN A 80 -3.81 15.18 -27.45
CA ASN A 80 -2.83 14.43 -26.70
C ASN A 80 -1.48 15.10 -26.95
N THR A 81 -1.23 16.23 -26.29
CA THR A 81 0.12 16.47 -25.81
C THR A 81 0.32 15.46 -24.69
N GLU A 82 0.57 14.21 -25.09
CA GLU A 82 1.07 13.22 -24.16
C GLU A 82 2.29 13.87 -23.51
N ASN A 83 2.23 14.06 -22.20
CA ASN A 83 3.42 14.43 -21.45
C ASN A 83 4.32 13.20 -21.52
N ILE A 84 5.09 13.09 -22.61
CA ILE A 84 5.95 11.95 -22.90
C ILE A 84 6.96 11.91 -21.77
N LYS A 85 6.77 10.97 -20.86
CA LYS A 85 7.62 10.83 -19.70
C LYS A 85 9.04 10.51 -20.17
N THR A 86 9.99 11.37 -19.84
CA THR A 86 11.40 11.27 -20.21
C THR A 86 12.05 10.03 -19.59
N ILE A 87 11.69 9.70 -18.34
CA ILE A 87 12.20 8.52 -17.64
C ILE A 87 11.07 7.62 -17.08
N SER A 88 11.13 6.33 -17.38
CA SER A 88 10.12 5.34 -16.98
C SER A 88 10.75 4.05 -16.43
N ASN A 89 9.92 3.19 -15.82
CA ASN A 89 10.33 1.88 -15.30
C ASN A 89 11.56 1.86 -14.36
N VAL A 90 11.67 2.85 -13.48
CA VAL A 90 12.82 2.98 -12.56
C VAL A 90 12.75 1.91 -11.46
N LYS A 91 13.73 1.00 -11.47
CA LYS A 91 13.93 -0.08 -10.49
C LYS A 91 15.30 0.06 -9.83
N VAL A 92 15.34 -0.14 -8.52
CA VAL A 92 16.56 -0.10 -7.71
C VAL A 92 16.62 -1.38 -6.90
N PHE A 93 17.72 -2.13 -7.00
CA PHE A 93 17.87 -3.42 -6.33
C PHE A 93 19.35 -3.76 -6.09
N PRO A 94 19.68 -4.55 -5.07
CA PRO A 94 18.78 -5.05 -4.03
C PRO A 94 18.36 -3.93 -3.07
N ASN A 95 17.26 -4.12 -2.35
CA ASN A 95 16.90 -3.30 -1.19
C ASN A 95 16.44 -4.27 -0.09
N PRO A 96 17.16 -4.43 1.03
CA PRO A 96 18.31 -3.63 1.48
C PRO A 96 19.61 -3.80 0.66
N VAL A 97 20.50 -2.82 0.73
CA VAL A 97 21.78 -2.73 0.00
C VAL A 97 22.94 -3.04 0.95
N SER A 98 23.83 -3.96 0.56
CA SER A 98 25.01 -4.36 1.36
C SER A 98 26.35 -3.76 0.88
N GLY A 99 26.37 -3.05 -0.25
CA GLY A 99 27.59 -2.45 -0.78
C GLY A 99 27.56 -2.20 -2.29
N GLN A 100 26.69 -2.87 -3.02
CA GLN A 100 26.49 -2.64 -4.45
C GLN A 100 25.00 -2.48 -4.75
N ILE A 101 24.69 -1.56 -5.66
CA ILE A 101 23.32 -1.29 -6.08
C ILE A 101 23.23 -1.28 -7.60
N ASN A 102 22.16 -1.89 -8.10
CA ASN A 102 21.79 -1.90 -9.50
C ASN A 102 20.59 -0.98 -9.71
N LEU A 103 20.69 -0.15 -10.73
CA LEU A 103 19.67 0.78 -11.14
C LEU A 103 19.31 0.49 -12.59
N SER A 104 18.02 0.23 -12.85
CA SER A 104 17.48 0.01 -14.18
C SER A 104 16.34 0.99 -14.47
N PHE A 105 16.34 1.60 -15.64
CA PHE A 105 15.32 2.56 -16.07
C PHE A 105 15.29 2.65 -17.60
N LYS A 106 14.20 3.21 -18.13
CA LYS A 106 14.04 3.44 -19.57
C LYS A 106 13.98 4.93 -19.88
N LEU A 107 14.79 5.38 -20.82
CA LEU A 107 14.79 6.73 -21.37
C LEU A 107 14.00 6.76 -22.69
N SER A 108 13.18 7.80 -22.88
CA SER A 108 12.44 8.00 -24.15
C SER A 108 13.18 8.83 -25.18
N LYS A 109 14.32 9.44 -24.83
CA LYS A 109 15.19 10.21 -25.73
C LYS A 109 16.59 10.37 -25.15
N ASP A 110 17.55 10.69 -26.00
CA ASP A 110 18.93 11.00 -25.62
C ASP A 110 19.00 12.26 -24.75
N ILE A 111 19.47 12.12 -23.50
CA ILE A 111 19.49 13.23 -22.54
C ILE A 111 20.60 13.11 -21.51
N ASN A 112 20.99 14.24 -20.91
CA ASN A 112 21.90 14.26 -19.78
C ASN A 112 21.19 13.70 -18.53
N VAL A 113 21.78 12.66 -17.94
CA VAL A 113 21.27 11.99 -16.74
C VAL A 113 22.26 12.20 -15.60
N SER A 114 21.74 12.59 -14.43
CA SER A 114 22.49 12.67 -13.19
C SER A 114 21.87 11.77 -12.13
N ILE A 115 22.69 10.91 -11.52
CA ILE A 115 22.29 9.99 -10.46
C ILE A 115 23.09 10.33 -9.21
N LYS A 116 22.39 10.62 -8.12
CA LYS A 116 22.99 11.05 -6.85
C LYS A 116 22.38 10.31 -5.66
N ILE A 117 23.19 10.12 -4.62
CA ILE A 117 22.75 9.64 -3.31
C ILE A 117 22.54 10.86 -2.42
N MET A 118 21.39 10.90 -1.73
CA MET A 118 21.04 11.97 -0.81
C MET A 118 20.68 11.43 0.57
N ASP A 119 20.90 12.26 1.59
CA ASP A 119 20.41 12.02 2.94
C ASP A 119 18.91 12.38 3.09
N ALA A 120 18.39 12.24 4.31
CA ALA A 120 16.99 12.56 4.63
C ALA A 120 16.66 14.07 4.58
N LEU A 121 17.68 14.94 4.65
CA LEU A 121 17.54 16.39 4.55
C LEU A 121 17.66 16.87 3.09
N GLY A 122 18.05 15.97 2.17
CA GLY A 122 18.24 16.27 0.75
C GLY A 122 19.66 16.73 0.40
N ASN A 123 20.62 16.62 1.32
CA ASN A 123 22.01 16.91 1.03
C ASN A 123 22.59 15.84 0.10
N GLU A 124 23.33 16.26 -0.92
CA GLU A 124 24.00 15.35 -1.84
C GLU A 124 25.24 14.75 -1.15
N ILE A 125 25.25 13.44 -0.96
CA ILE A 125 26.37 12.73 -0.34
C ILE A 125 27.38 12.30 -1.41
N ASN A 126 26.87 11.79 -2.54
CA ASN A 126 27.72 11.29 -3.62
C ASN A 126 27.00 11.38 -4.97
N THR A 127 27.74 11.69 -6.03
CA THR A 127 27.28 11.62 -7.42
C THR A 127 27.78 10.32 -8.05
N LEU A 128 26.86 9.44 -8.40
CA LEU A 128 27.15 8.12 -8.96
C LEU A 128 27.39 8.17 -10.48
N LEU A 129 26.67 9.06 -11.17
CA LEU A 129 26.74 9.22 -12.62
C LEU A 129 26.29 10.63 -13.00
N SER A 130 26.95 11.22 -13.98
CA SER A 130 26.54 12.50 -14.57
C SER A 130 27.03 12.57 -16.02
N GLN A 131 26.24 12.04 -16.95
CA GLN A 131 26.59 11.99 -18.36
C GLN A 131 25.36 11.92 -19.27
N ARG A 132 25.57 12.22 -20.56
CA ARG A 132 24.56 12.04 -21.60
C ARG A 132 24.41 10.56 -21.93
N LEU A 133 23.19 10.04 -21.78
CA LEU A 133 22.84 8.65 -22.11
C LEU A 133 21.91 8.63 -23.32
N ALA A 134 22.03 7.56 -24.10
CA ALA A 134 21.15 7.31 -25.24
C ALA A 134 19.75 6.86 -24.78
N GLU A 135 18.77 7.01 -25.65
CA GLU A 135 17.42 6.47 -25.46
C GLU A 135 17.42 4.94 -25.30
N GLY A 136 16.34 4.42 -24.71
CA GLY A 136 16.18 2.99 -24.48
C GLY A 136 16.42 2.56 -23.03
N ASP A 137 16.62 1.27 -22.84
CA ASP A 137 16.78 0.65 -21.52
C ASP A 137 18.23 0.81 -21.02
N GLN A 138 18.37 1.40 -19.84
CA GLN A 138 19.64 1.68 -19.18
C GLN A 138 19.74 0.83 -17.91
N THR A 139 20.90 0.18 -17.72
CA THR A 139 21.20 -0.54 -16.49
C THR A 139 22.61 -0.19 -16.03
N HIS A 140 22.72 0.30 -14.80
CA HIS A 140 23.99 0.69 -14.21
C HIS A 140 24.17 0.06 -12.83
N THR A 141 25.39 -0.40 -12.58
CA THR A 141 25.80 -0.98 -11.30
C THR A 141 26.77 -0.03 -10.63
N PHE A 142 26.49 0.30 -9.37
CA PHE A 142 27.30 1.22 -8.57
C PHE A 142 27.80 0.52 -7.32
N ASN A 143 29.11 0.60 -7.09
CA ASN A 143 29.71 0.21 -5.83
C ASN A 143 29.60 1.38 -4.86
N LEU A 144 28.91 1.17 -3.75
CA LEU A 144 28.77 2.15 -2.69
C LEU A 144 30.04 2.21 -1.85
N ASN A 145 30.45 3.41 -1.50
CA ASN A 145 31.61 3.62 -0.64
C ASN A 145 31.32 3.07 0.76
N SER A 146 32.29 2.41 1.39
CA SER A 146 32.23 1.87 2.75
C SER A 146 32.04 2.94 3.84
N SER A 147 32.15 4.21 3.48
CA SER A 147 31.94 5.34 4.39
C SER A 147 30.45 5.65 4.67
N LEU A 148 29.51 5.07 3.91
CA LEU A 148 28.08 5.23 4.15
C LEU A 148 27.66 4.37 5.35
N LYS A 149 27.05 5.00 6.36
CA LYS A 149 26.54 4.29 7.55
C LYS A 149 25.25 3.56 7.20
N SER A 150 24.96 2.49 7.94
CA SER A 150 23.66 1.81 7.91
C SER A 150 22.51 2.80 8.15
N GLY A 151 21.46 2.71 7.34
CA GLY A 151 20.33 3.65 7.42
C GLY A 151 19.57 3.85 6.11
N PHE A 152 18.66 4.83 6.09
CA PHE A 152 17.87 5.17 4.91
C PHE A 152 18.50 6.32 4.12
N TYR A 153 18.52 6.14 2.80
CA TYR A 153 19.02 7.12 1.85
C TYR A 153 18.09 7.21 0.64
N PHE A 154 18.34 8.19 -0.21
CA PHE A 154 17.54 8.44 -1.40
C PHE A 154 18.42 8.49 -2.64
N ILE A 155 18.10 7.66 -3.63
CA ILE A 155 18.67 7.77 -4.98
C ILE A 155 17.81 8.75 -5.76
N ARG A 156 18.40 9.89 -6.13
CA ARG A 156 17.81 10.87 -7.03
C ARG A 156 18.36 10.66 -8.44
N ILE A 157 17.46 10.52 -9.40
CA ILE A 157 17.77 10.37 -10.82
C ILE A 157 17.12 11.54 -11.54
N MET A 158 17.93 12.37 -12.19
CA MET A 158 17.49 13.53 -12.95
C MET A 158 17.76 13.28 -14.43
N ALA A 159 16.72 13.34 -15.26
CA ALA A 159 16.79 13.26 -16.71
C ALA A 159 16.17 14.52 -17.30
N GLY A 160 16.98 15.54 -17.56
CA GLY A 160 16.49 16.87 -17.95
C GLY A 160 15.63 17.50 -16.86
N THR A 161 14.34 17.72 -17.17
CA THR A 161 13.35 18.30 -16.24
C THR A 161 12.70 17.27 -15.32
N GLU A 162 12.82 15.99 -15.62
CA GLU A 162 12.21 14.94 -14.81
C GLU A 162 13.14 14.47 -13.71
N THR A 163 12.58 14.32 -12.52
CA THR A 163 13.29 13.79 -11.36
C THR A 163 12.53 12.61 -10.78
N VAL A 164 13.22 11.50 -10.59
CA VAL A 164 12.70 10.32 -9.89
C VAL A 164 13.54 10.08 -8.66
N VAL A 165 12.87 9.90 -7.51
CA VAL A 165 13.54 9.60 -6.24
C VAL A 165 13.11 8.22 -5.75
N LYS A 166 14.07 7.42 -5.31
CA LYS A 166 13.84 6.08 -4.74
C LYS A 166 14.52 5.97 -3.38
N ARG A 167 13.75 5.60 -2.35
CA ARG A 167 14.28 5.29 -1.03
C ARG A 167 15.00 3.94 -1.06
N ILE A 168 16.17 3.88 -0.45
CA ILE A 168 16.97 2.66 -0.27
C ILE A 168 17.36 2.53 1.20
N GLN A 169 17.55 1.29 1.65
CA GLN A 169 18.13 0.99 2.95
C GLN A 169 19.54 0.44 2.75
N ILE A 170 20.53 1.00 3.44
CA ILE A 170 21.91 0.49 3.49
C ILE A 170 22.08 -0.29 4.79
N LEU A 171 22.71 -1.47 4.72
CA LEU A 171 23.00 -2.34 5.85
C LEU A 171 24.29 -1.95 6.58
#